data_AF-A0A6M4IUT1-F1
#
_entry.id   AF-A0A6M4IUT1-F1
#
_cell.length_a   1.000
_cell.length_b   1.000
_cell.length_c   1.000
_cell.angle_alpha   90.00
_cell.angle_beta   90.00
_cell.angle_gamma   90.00
#
_symmetry.space_group_name_H-M   'P 1'
#
loop_
_entity.id
_entity.type
_entity.pdbx_description
1 polymer ?
#
loop_
_entity_poly.entity_id
_entity_poly.type
_entity_poly.pdbx_seq_one_letter_code
_entity_poly.pdbx_strand_id
1 'polypeptide(L)'
;MSSRESPIAAQRARNARLTTQAEQLALADRAEYGLPELPVILLPANSRNTTELPEESHDAFLEKLRGTIAEAFGEAVRDNSAPMSAEATQAREDAGWALPESIPAMPDIIGASCGTCRGECCTAGGTHGFLHADSIMRVRAQLTDDGETVTPESLEERYASHLPTRHYRGSCVFHTTAGCNLPRALRSNLCNRYVCGGLAQLTRALVSTAQTSAYVAAADSVHLRRMALVTVTGSRSLALRDG
;
A
#
# COMPACT_ATOMS: atom_id res chain seq x y z
N MET A 1 31.36 28.60 13.70
CA MET A 1 29.89 28.52 13.73
C MET A 1 29.46 27.43 12.76
N SER A 2 29.14 26.22 13.26
CA SER A 2 28.79 25.08 12.43
C SER A 2 27.41 25.33 11.79
N SER A 3 27.39 25.48 10.47
CA SER A 3 26.17 25.53 9.67
C SER A 3 25.47 24.18 9.78
N ARG A 4 24.50 24.06 10.70
CA ARG A 4 23.66 22.87 10.79
C ARG A 4 22.92 22.72 9.47
N GLU A 5 23.28 21.70 8.72
CA GLU A 5 22.63 21.33 7.47
C GLU A 5 21.13 21.12 7.73
N SER A 6 20.27 21.66 6.84
CA SER A 6 18.83 21.52 6.99
C SER A 6 18.43 20.03 7.03
N PRO A 7 17.51 19.60 7.92
CA PRO A 7 17.04 18.22 7.98
C PRO A 7 16.58 17.66 6.63
N ILE A 8 16.02 18.52 5.76
CA ILE A 8 15.59 18.16 4.40
C ILE A 8 16.78 17.89 3.49
N ALA A 9 17.81 18.74 3.54
CA ALA A 9 19.04 18.57 2.74
C ALA A 9 19.77 17.28 3.14
N ALA A 10 19.89 17.04 4.45
CA ALA A 10 20.48 15.81 4.96
C ALA A 10 19.68 14.56 4.53
N GLN A 11 18.34 14.61 4.54
CA GLN A 11 17.50 13.51 4.04
C GLN A 11 17.69 13.27 2.54
N ARG A 12 17.76 14.34 1.73
CA ARG A 12 18.02 14.22 0.28
C ARG A 12 19.39 13.60 0.00
N ALA A 13 20.43 14.03 0.70
CA ALA A 13 21.77 13.48 0.56
C ALA A 13 21.86 12.00 0.98
N ARG A 14 21.07 11.59 1.99
CA ARG A 14 20.96 10.16 2.36
C ARG A 14 20.22 9.36 1.30
N ASN A 15 19.08 9.84 0.82
CA ASN A 15 18.32 9.17 -0.23
C ASN A 15 19.16 9.03 -1.51
N ALA A 16 19.91 10.07 -1.90
CA ALA A 16 20.80 10.01 -3.05
C ALA A 16 21.84 8.89 -2.93
N ARG A 17 22.48 8.76 -1.77
CA ARG A 17 23.45 7.67 -1.52
C ARG A 17 22.82 6.29 -1.62
N LEU A 18 21.64 6.10 -1.01
CA LEU A 18 20.90 4.85 -1.06
C LEU A 18 20.42 4.52 -2.48
N THR A 19 19.99 5.52 -3.26
CA THR A 19 19.64 5.37 -4.67
C THR A 19 20.86 4.94 -5.48
N THR A 20 22.01 5.59 -5.32
CA THR A 20 23.25 5.17 -6.02
C THR A 20 23.63 3.73 -5.67
N GLN A 21 23.52 3.33 -4.40
CA GLN A 21 23.76 1.94 -4.01
C GLN A 21 22.79 0.97 -4.70
N ALA A 22 21.50 1.32 -4.77
CA ALA A 22 20.49 0.51 -5.46
C ALA A 22 20.75 0.42 -6.98
N GLU A 23 21.19 1.51 -7.60
CA GLU A 23 21.57 1.53 -9.03
C GLU A 23 22.76 0.62 -9.33
N GLN A 24 23.76 0.57 -8.44
CA GLN A 24 24.90 -0.35 -8.59
C GLN A 24 24.46 -1.83 -8.49
N LEU A 25 23.56 -2.15 -7.56
CA LEU A 25 23.00 -3.50 -7.45
C LEU A 25 22.16 -3.86 -8.69
N ALA A 26 21.35 -2.92 -9.17
CA ALA A 26 20.57 -3.10 -10.39
C ALA A 26 21.48 -3.32 -11.62
N LEU A 27 22.57 -2.56 -11.73
CA LEU A 27 23.52 -2.71 -12.83
C LEU A 27 24.17 -4.11 -12.83
N ALA A 28 24.57 -4.60 -11.66
CA ALA A 28 25.14 -5.95 -11.52
C ALA A 28 24.13 -7.04 -11.89
N ASP A 29 22.91 -6.98 -11.36
CA ASP A 29 21.84 -7.95 -11.67
C ASP A 29 21.46 -7.91 -13.16
N ARG A 30 21.39 -6.71 -13.76
CA ARG A 30 21.16 -6.56 -15.20
C ARG A 30 22.25 -7.21 -16.04
N ALA A 31 23.52 -7.04 -15.67
CA ALA A 31 24.63 -7.63 -16.41
C ALA A 31 24.62 -9.17 -16.29
N GLU A 32 24.29 -9.70 -15.12
CA GLU A 32 24.18 -11.15 -14.89
C GLU A 32 23.04 -11.79 -15.71
N TYR A 33 21.87 -11.15 -15.76
CA TYR A 33 20.68 -11.69 -16.41
C TYR A 33 20.39 -11.13 -17.82
N GLY A 34 21.26 -10.28 -18.37
CA GLY A 34 21.07 -9.66 -19.69
C GLY A 34 19.84 -8.77 -19.78
N LEU A 35 19.49 -8.07 -18.70
CA LEU A 35 18.26 -7.26 -18.63
C LEU A 35 18.46 -5.86 -19.21
N PRO A 36 17.40 -5.25 -19.81
CA PRO A 36 17.46 -3.90 -20.34
C PRO A 36 17.68 -2.86 -19.23
N GLU A 37 17.81 -1.60 -19.62
CA GLU A 37 17.75 -0.50 -18.66
C GLU A 37 16.35 -0.37 -18.06
N LEU A 38 16.28 -0.55 -16.75
CA LEU A 38 15.05 -0.52 -15.98
C LEU A 38 15.13 0.59 -14.93
N PRO A 39 14.00 1.28 -14.64
CA PRO A 39 13.94 2.25 -13.56
C PRO A 39 14.36 1.65 -12.22
N VAL A 40 15.04 2.45 -11.40
CA VAL A 40 15.39 2.12 -10.01
C VAL A 40 14.65 3.09 -9.10
N ILE A 41 13.82 2.57 -8.21
CA ILE A 41 12.99 3.38 -7.31
C ILE A 41 13.31 3.05 -5.86
N LEU A 42 13.50 4.09 -5.06
CA LEU A 42 13.69 3.98 -3.62
C LEU A 42 12.37 4.23 -2.87
N LEU A 43 11.95 3.24 -2.10
CA LEU A 43 10.83 3.29 -1.16
C LEU A 43 11.34 3.32 0.29
N PRO A 44 10.53 3.80 1.25
CA PRO A 44 10.83 3.55 2.66
C PRO A 44 10.76 2.04 2.96
N ALA A 45 11.43 1.59 4.01
CA ALA A 45 11.35 0.22 4.51
C ALA A 45 10.64 0.19 5.86
N ASN A 46 9.56 -0.60 5.94
CA ASN A 46 9.06 -1.02 7.24
C ASN A 46 10.05 -2.03 7.85
N SER A 47 10.62 -1.65 8.98
CA SER A 47 11.58 -2.44 9.77
C SER A 47 11.04 -2.84 11.14
N ARG A 48 9.74 -2.63 11.39
CA ARG A 48 9.10 -2.97 12.66
C ARG A 48 9.08 -4.48 12.87
N ASN A 49 9.11 -4.89 14.13
CA ASN A 49 8.90 -6.29 14.50
C ASN A 49 7.40 -6.61 14.58
N THR A 50 7.08 -7.90 14.47
CA THR A 50 5.72 -8.37 14.74
C THR A 50 5.50 -8.64 16.21
N THR A 51 4.27 -8.49 16.65
CA THR A 51 3.79 -8.83 17.99
C THR A 51 2.43 -9.51 17.86
N GLU A 52 1.99 -10.20 18.90
CA GLU A 52 0.59 -10.58 19.01
C GLU A 52 -0.28 -9.31 19.01
N LEU A 53 -1.42 -9.37 18.32
CA LEU A 53 -2.37 -8.26 18.30
C LEU A 53 -2.88 -8.03 19.74
N PRO A 54 -2.63 -6.85 20.35
CA PRO A 54 -3.10 -6.59 21.70
C PRO A 54 -4.63 -6.62 21.77
N GLU A 55 -5.18 -7.19 22.84
CA GLU A 55 -6.63 -7.23 23.09
C GLU A 55 -7.24 -5.82 23.07
N GLU A 56 -6.56 -4.83 23.65
CA GLU A 56 -6.96 -3.42 23.57
C GLU A 56 -7.08 -2.90 22.13
N SER A 57 -6.14 -3.29 21.25
CA SER A 57 -6.18 -2.89 19.83
C SER A 57 -7.26 -3.60 19.04
N HIS A 58 -7.53 -4.86 19.40
CA HIS A 58 -8.64 -5.66 18.86
C HIS A 58 -9.99 -5.01 19.24
N ASP A 59 -10.20 -4.71 20.51
CA ASP A 59 -11.45 -4.17 21.02
C ASP A 59 -11.71 -2.75 20.52
N ALA A 60 -10.67 -1.90 20.51
CA ALA A 60 -10.75 -0.55 19.95
C ALA A 60 -11.10 -0.57 18.45
N PHE A 61 -10.60 -1.57 17.70
CA PHE A 61 -10.99 -1.75 16.31
C PHE A 61 -12.46 -2.14 16.17
N LEU A 62 -12.94 -3.13 16.93
CA LEU A 62 -14.34 -3.56 16.86
C LEU A 62 -15.30 -2.45 17.27
N GLU A 63 -14.97 -1.69 18.32
CA GLU A 63 -15.76 -0.52 18.72
C GLU A 63 -15.86 0.51 17.59
N LYS A 64 -14.72 0.87 16.98
CA LYS A 64 -14.69 1.83 15.88
C LYS A 64 -15.44 1.32 14.65
N LEU A 65 -15.28 0.03 14.36
CA LEU A 65 -15.94 -0.65 13.25
C LEU A 65 -17.45 -0.62 13.42
N ARG A 66 -17.97 -0.96 14.61
CA ARG A 66 -19.42 -0.90 14.91
C ARG A 66 -20.00 0.48 14.65
N GLY A 67 -19.32 1.54 15.11
CA GLY A 67 -19.73 2.92 14.81
C GLY A 67 -19.75 3.24 13.32
N THR A 68 -18.73 2.78 12.59
CA THR A 68 -18.61 2.99 11.13
C THR A 68 -19.68 2.20 10.35
N ILE A 69 -20.00 0.99 10.80
CA ILE A 69 -21.09 0.17 10.25
C ILE A 69 -22.43 0.83 10.53
N ALA A 70 -22.70 1.26 11.76
CA ALA A 70 -23.95 1.93 12.12
C ALA A 70 -24.18 3.19 11.26
N GLU A 71 -23.13 4.01 11.06
CA GLU A 71 -23.17 5.17 10.17
C GLU A 71 -23.52 4.76 8.73
N ALA A 72 -22.84 3.75 8.18
CA ALA A 72 -23.12 3.26 6.83
C ALA A 72 -24.54 2.70 6.67
N PHE A 73 -25.10 2.04 7.69
CA PHE A 73 -26.48 1.53 7.71
C PHE A 73 -27.54 2.60 7.95
N GLY A 74 -27.16 3.79 8.42
CA GLY A 74 -28.04 4.96 8.42
C GLY A 74 -28.34 5.48 7.00
N GLU A 75 -27.49 5.20 6.02
CA GLU A 75 -27.71 5.54 4.62
C GLU A 75 -28.31 4.37 3.84
N ALA A 76 -29.33 4.66 3.02
CA ALA A 76 -29.87 3.69 2.06
C ALA A 76 -28.74 3.19 1.14
N VAL A 77 -28.76 1.90 0.80
CA VAL A 77 -27.90 1.35 -0.26
C VAL A 77 -28.23 2.11 -1.53
N ARG A 78 -27.33 3.02 -1.95
CA ARG A 78 -27.46 3.63 -3.26
C ARG A 78 -27.15 2.54 -4.28
N ASP A 79 -27.96 2.49 -5.31
CA ASP A 79 -27.72 1.65 -6.48
C ASP A 79 -26.32 1.96 -7.03
N ASN A 80 -25.40 0.99 -6.96
CA ASN A 80 -24.05 1.13 -7.52
C ASN A 80 -24.04 1.18 -9.05
N SER A 81 -25.17 0.87 -9.71
CA SER A 81 -25.36 1.10 -11.13
C SER A 81 -25.68 2.56 -11.46
N ALA A 82 -25.99 3.39 -10.45
CA ALA A 82 -26.05 4.84 -10.63
C ALA A 82 -24.65 5.34 -11.01
N PRO A 83 -24.52 6.14 -12.08
CA PRO A 83 -23.24 6.71 -12.47
C PRO A 83 -22.62 7.47 -11.28
N MET A 84 -21.29 7.35 -11.13
CA MET A 84 -20.55 8.11 -10.11
C MET A 84 -20.99 9.57 -10.15
N SER A 85 -21.22 10.20 -8.99
CA SER A 85 -21.54 11.62 -8.96
C SER A 85 -20.43 12.42 -9.64
N ALA A 86 -20.78 13.58 -10.18
CA ALA A 86 -19.79 14.48 -10.77
C ALA A 86 -18.68 14.80 -9.76
N GLU A 87 -18.99 15.00 -8.47
CA GLU A 87 -17.96 15.18 -7.43
C GLU A 87 -17.10 13.94 -7.17
N ALA A 88 -17.63 12.72 -7.25
CA ALA A 88 -16.84 11.50 -7.07
C ALA A 88 -15.91 11.23 -8.27
N THR A 89 -16.36 11.63 -9.47
CA THR A 89 -15.56 11.60 -10.71
C THR A 89 -14.47 12.65 -10.64
N GLN A 90 -14.82 13.88 -10.25
CA GLN A 90 -13.89 14.99 -10.02
C GLN A 90 -12.87 14.64 -8.93
N ALA A 91 -13.27 14.05 -7.81
CA ALA A 91 -12.33 13.64 -6.74
C ALA A 91 -11.36 12.53 -7.18
N ARG A 92 -11.77 11.68 -8.12
CA ARG A 92 -10.91 10.66 -8.76
C ARG A 92 -9.95 11.28 -9.77
N GLU A 93 -10.39 12.32 -10.48
CA GLU A 93 -9.57 13.11 -11.42
C GLU A 93 -8.59 14.03 -10.66
N ASP A 94 -9.03 14.72 -9.62
CA ASP A 94 -8.28 15.60 -8.72
C ASP A 94 -7.24 14.82 -7.89
N ALA A 95 -7.54 13.56 -7.56
CA ALA A 95 -6.56 12.64 -6.99
C ALA A 95 -5.43 12.31 -7.97
N GLY A 96 -5.51 12.71 -9.24
CA GLY A 96 -4.42 12.67 -10.22
C GLY A 96 -3.89 11.27 -10.52
N TRP A 97 -4.65 10.23 -10.18
CA TRP A 97 -4.22 8.83 -10.26
C TRP A 97 -5.21 7.96 -11.05
N ALA A 98 -5.52 8.38 -12.28
CA ALA A 98 -5.83 7.37 -13.28
C ALA A 98 -4.57 6.52 -13.44
N LEU A 99 -4.59 5.27 -12.99
CA LEU A 99 -3.62 4.29 -13.46
C LEU A 99 -3.66 4.38 -14.99
N PRO A 100 -2.56 4.76 -15.64
CA PRO A 100 -2.61 5.04 -17.06
C PRO A 100 -3.00 3.74 -17.77
N GLU A 101 -4.04 3.81 -18.61
CA GLU A 101 -4.49 2.67 -19.44
C GLU A 101 -3.35 2.09 -20.28
N SER A 102 -2.30 2.89 -20.53
CA SER A 102 -1.10 2.50 -21.25
C SER A 102 -0.34 1.34 -20.60
N ILE A 103 -0.58 1.01 -19.32
CA ILE A 103 0.02 -0.17 -18.66
C ILE A 103 -1.08 -0.91 -17.86
N PRO A 104 -1.82 -1.84 -18.49
CA PRO A 104 -2.89 -2.60 -17.83
C PRO A 104 -2.44 -3.37 -16.58
N ALA A 105 -1.17 -3.81 -16.53
CA ALA A 105 -0.59 -4.55 -15.41
C ALA A 105 -0.03 -3.65 -14.28
N MET A 106 -0.29 -2.34 -14.31
CA MET A 106 0.23 -1.42 -13.30
C MET A 106 -0.24 -1.71 -11.86
N PRO A 107 -1.50 -2.14 -11.60
CA PRO A 107 -1.90 -2.58 -10.27
C PRO A 107 -0.99 -3.67 -9.68
N ASP A 108 -0.56 -4.63 -10.50
CA ASP A 108 0.26 -5.76 -10.05
C ASP A 108 1.68 -5.30 -9.70
N ILE A 109 2.27 -4.46 -10.55
CA ILE A 109 3.58 -3.86 -10.30
C ILE A 109 3.54 -3.01 -9.02
N ILE A 110 2.50 -2.18 -8.82
CA ILE A 110 2.33 -1.37 -7.61
C ILE A 110 2.18 -2.28 -6.37
N GLY A 111 1.36 -3.34 -6.47
CA GLY A 111 1.17 -4.31 -5.39
C GLY A 111 2.47 -5.00 -4.97
N ALA A 112 3.24 -5.49 -5.94
CA ALA A 112 4.54 -6.10 -5.69
C ALA A 112 5.57 -5.10 -5.13
N SER A 113 5.51 -3.84 -5.57
CA SER A 113 6.36 -2.76 -5.05
C SER A 113 6.03 -2.45 -3.58
N CYS A 114 4.74 -2.42 -3.21
CA CYS A 114 4.31 -2.33 -1.80
C CYS A 114 4.83 -3.51 -0.96
N GLY A 115 4.90 -4.72 -1.54
CA GLY A 115 5.50 -5.89 -0.90
C GLY A 115 6.99 -5.69 -0.56
N THR A 116 7.72 -4.94 -1.38
CA THR A 116 9.14 -4.64 -1.15
C THR A 116 9.34 -3.70 0.04
N CYS A 117 8.52 -2.64 0.16
CA CYS A 117 8.57 -1.75 1.34
C CYS A 117 7.97 -2.39 2.60
N ARG A 118 7.14 -3.43 2.43
CA ARG A 118 6.33 -4.06 3.48
C ARG A 118 5.36 -3.09 4.16
N GLY A 119 4.68 -2.27 3.34
CA GLY A 119 3.56 -1.47 3.79
C GLY A 119 3.89 -0.38 4.83
N GLU A 120 4.97 0.39 4.68
CA GLU A 120 5.30 1.46 5.64
C GLU A 120 4.14 2.44 5.86
N CYS A 121 3.37 2.75 4.81
CA CYS A 121 2.19 3.61 4.91
C CYS A 121 1.04 2.99 5.73
N CYS A 122 1.00 1.67 5.91
CA CYS A 122 -0.03 0.98 6.70
C CYS A 122 0.08 1.29 8.20
N THR A 123 1.17 1.90 8.64
CA THR A 123 1.38 2.27 10.04
C THR A 123 0.36 3.28 10.54
N ALA A 124 -0.04 4.21 9.68
CA ALA A 124 -1.06 5.22 9.97
C ALA A 124 -2.48 4.65 10.09
N GLY A 125 -2.71 3.37 9.78
CA GLY A 125 -4.05 2.77 9.84
C GLY A 125 -4.49 2.36 11.25
N GLY A 126 -3.55 2.20 12.19
CA GLY A 126 -3.82 1.91 13.59
C GLY A 126 -4.98 0.93 13.85
N THR A 127 -5.82 1.28 14.82
CA THR A 127 -7.02 0.51 15.19
C THR A 127 -8.24 0.83 14.34
N HIS A 128 -8.14 1.64 13.29
CA HIS A 128 -9.29 1.97 12.43
C HIS A 128 -9.18 1.37 11.02
N GLY A 129 -8.01 0.85 10.62
CA GLY A 129 -7.80 0.22 9.32
C GLY A 129 -8.10 1.14 8.13
N PHE A 130 -8.14 2.46 8.34
CA PHE A 130 -8.68 3.47 7.41
C PHE A 130 -10.12 3.21 6.96
N LEU A 131 -10.89 2.40 7.68
CA LEU A 131 -12.29 2.16 7.39
C LEU A 131 -13.10 3.38 7.79
N HIS A 132 -13.93 3.83 6.87
CA HIS A 132 -14.91 4.91 7.02
C HIS A 132 -16.25 4.42 6.46
N ALA A 133 -17.33 5.16 6.74
CA ALA A 133 -18.68 4.75 6.34
C ALA A 133 -18.78 4.49 4.83
N ASP A 134 -18.12 5.32 4.01
CA ASP A 134 -18.03 5.16 2.55
C ASP A 134 -17.43 3.81 2.09
N SER A 135 -16.49 3.26 2.88
CA SER A 135 -15.83 1.99 2.63
C SER A 135 -16.77 0.84 2.97
N ILE A 136 -17.50 0.96 4.08
CA ILE A 136 -18.51 -0.03 4.49
C ILE A 136 -19.70 -0.02 3.52
N MET A 137 -20.17 1.15 3.09
CA MET A 137 -21.25 1.27 2.09
C MET A 137 -20.86 0.57 0.77
N ARG A 138 -19.64 0.79 0.28
CA ARG A 138 -19.13 0.12 -0.92
C ARG A 138 -19.14 -1.40 -0.76
N VAL A 139 -18.60 -1.89 0.36
CA VAL A 139 -18.54 -3.34 0.66
C VAL A 139 -19.94 -3.94 0.77
N ARG A 140 -20.85 -3.27 1.49
CA ARG A 140 -22.25 -3.70 1.63
C ARG A 140 -22.93 -3.82 0.27
N ALA A 141 -22.79 -2.79 -0.57
CA ALA A 141 -23.38 -2.79 -1.90
C ALA A 141 -22.80 -3.91 -2.78
N GLN A 142 -21.48 -4.11 -2.78
CA GLN A 142 -20.84 -5.23 -3.51
C GLN A 142 -21.36 -6.60 -3.08
N LEU A 143 -21.46 -6.85 -1.77
CA LEU A 143 -21.98 -8.12 -1.25
C LEU A 143 -23.47 -8.29 -1.56
N THR A 144 -24.26 -7.22 -1.52
CA THR A 144 -25.68 -7.25 -1.90
C THR A 144 -25.85 -7.54 -3.40
N ASP A 145 -25.01 -6.95 -4.26
CA ASP A 145 -24.99 -7.21 -5.70
C ASP A 145 -24.64 -8.68 -6.00
N ASP A 146 -23.79 -9.29 -5.17
CA ASP A 146 -23.46 -10.73 -5.21
C ASP A 146 -24.58 -11.63 -4.63
N GLY A 147 -25.72 -11.05 -4.22
CA GLY A 147 -26.89 -11.76 -3.69
C GLY A 147 -26.83 -12.07 -2.20
N GLU A 148 -25.87 -11.53 -1.46
CA GLU A 148 -25.74 -11.74 -0.02
C GLU A 148 -26.68 -10.82 0.77
N THR A 149 -27.36 -11.37 1.78
CA THR A 149 -28.05 -10.54 2.77
C THR A 149 -27.03 -10.04 3.79
N VAL A 150 -26.80 -8.73 3.79
CA VAL A 150 -25.77 -8.11 4.63
C VAL A 150 -26.43 -7.41 5.83
N THR A 151 -26.06 -7.81 7.05
CA THR A 151 -26.48 -7.15 8.29
C THR A 151 -25.29 -6.45 8.94
N PRO A 152 -25.51 -5.50 9.87
CA PRO A 152 -24.42 -4.91 10.65
C PRO A 152 -23.54 -5.96 11.34
N GLU A 153 -24.17 -6.97 11.95
CA GLU A 153 -23.50 -8.04 12.70
C GLU A 153 -22.69 -8.94 11.75
N SER A 154 -23.24 -9.30 10.59
CA SER A 154 -22.52 -10.16 9.63
C SER A 154 -21.29 -9.46 9.04
N LEU A 155 -21.33 -8.12 8.87
CA LEU A 155 -20.15 -7.36 8.49
C LEU A 155 -19.12 -7.29 9.62
N GLU A 156 -19.55 -7.03 10.85
CA GLU A 156 -18.65 -7.00 12.00
C GLU A 156 -17.89 -8.33 12.13
N GLU A 157 -18.60 -9.46 12.12
CA GLU A 157 -18.02 -10.79 12.18
C GLU A 157 -17.04 -11.04 11.03
N ARG A 158 -17.39 -10.62 9.81
CA ARG A 158 -16.54 -10.76 8.63
C ARG A 158 -15.21 -10.01 8.80
N TYR A 159 -15.24 -8.75 9.24
CA TYR A 159 -14.00 -8.00 9.50
C TYR A 159 -13.21 -8.58 10.68
N ALA A 160 -13.89 -8.98 11.76
CA ALA A 160 -13.27 -9.59 12.93
C ALA A 160 -12.52 -10.89 12.57
N SER A 161 -13.10 -11.70 11.69
CA SER A 161 -12.48 -12.95 11.21
C SER A 161 -11.14 -12.74 10.48
N HIS A 162 -10.86 -11.52 10.01
CA HIS A 162 -9.62 -11.15 9.34
C HIS A 162 -8.59 -10.52 10.29
N LEU A 163 -8.88 -10.34 11.57
CA LEU A 163 -7.88 -9.88 12.53
C LEU A 163 -6.81 -10.98 12.72
N PRO A 164 -5.53 -10.68 12.45
CA PRO A 164 -4.47 -11.67 12.55
C PRO A 164 -4.07 -11.90 14.01
N THR A 165 -3.59 -13.10 14.33
CA THR A 165 -2.94 -13.37 15.63
C THR A 165 -1.71 -12.50 15.82
N ARG A 166 -0.93 -12.26 14.76
CA ARG A 166 0.29 -11.44 14.79
C ARG A 166 0.27 -10.36 13.73
N HIS A 167 0.63 -9.15 14.13
CA HIS A 167 0.69 -7.96 13.27
C HIS A 167 1.99 -7.18 13.51
N TYR A 168 2.30 -6.23 12.63
CA TYR A 168 3.40 -5.29 12.89
C TYR A 168 3.05 -4.39 14.08
N ARG A 169 3.95 -4.33 15.07
CA ARG A 169 3.79 -3.49 16.25
C ARG A 169 3.58 -2.03 15.85
N GLY A 170 2.55 -1.39 16.41
CA GLY A 170 2.27 0.03 16.17
C GLY A 170 1.86 0.33 14.72
N SER A 171 1.16 -0.60 14.08
CA SER A 171 0.65 -0.46 12.72
C SER A 171 -0.85 -0.80 12.66
N CYS A 172 -1.47 -0.62 11.49
CA CYS A 172 -2.79 -1.14 11.17
C CYS A 172 -3.01 -2.57 11.70
N VAL A 173 -4.17 -2.82 12.31
CA VAL A 173 -4.55 -4.12 12.90
C VAL A 173 -4.50 -5.28 11.89
N PHE A 174 -4.69 -5.02 10.59
CA PHE A 174 -4.61 -6.02 9.53
C PHE A 174 -3.20 -6.20 8.94
N HIS A 175 -2.18 -5.47 9.40
CA HIS A 175 -0.86 -5.45 8.76
C HIS A 175 0.06 -6.58 9.26
N THR A 176 0.32 -7.57 8.42
CA THR A 176 1.16 -8.74 8.71
C THR A 176 2.40 -8.78 7.82
N THR A 177 3.29 -9.75 8.06
CA THR A 177 4.48 -9.99 7.22
C THR A 177 4.15 -10.43 5.80
N ALA A 178 2.96 -10.97 5.56
CA ALA A 178 2.46 -11.33 4.23
C ALA A 178 1.72 -10.17 3.53
N GLY A 179 1.64 -9.01 4.18
CA GLY A 179 0.88 -7.85 3.69
C GLY A 179 -0.38 -7.62 4.51
N CYS A 180 -1.42 -7.09 3.88
CA CYS A 180 -2.68 -6.84 4.57
C CYS A 180 -3.51 -8.14 4.64
N ASN A 181 -3.84 -8.59 5.85
CA ASN A 181 -4.65 -9.79 6.14
C ASN A 181 -6.11 -9.64 5.70
N LEU A 182 -6.54 -8.40 5.46
CA LEU A 182 -7.86 -8.10 4.94
C LEU A 182 -7.87 -8.25 3.41
N PRO A 183 -8.81 -9.02 2.82
CA PRO A 183 -8.97 -9.15 1.38
C PRO A 183 -9.23 -7.80 0.70
N ARG A 184 -8.76 -7.64 -0.55
CA ARG A 184 -8.84 -6.35 -1.27
C ARG A 184 -10.27 -5.80 -1.38
N ALA A 185 -11.27 -6.67 -1.55
CA ALA A 185 -12.69 -6.28 -1.59
C ALA A 185 -13.13 -5.58 -0.29
N LEU A 186 -12.63 -6.02 0.87
CA LEU A 186 -12.98 -5.49 2.19
C LEU A 186 -12.09 -4.32 2.65
N ARG A 187 -10.95 -4.07 2.00
CA ARG A 187 -10.05 -2.96 2.35
C ARG A 187 -10.71 -1.61 2.16
N SER A 188 -10.32 -0.60 2.92
CA SER A 188 -10.88 0.75 2.75
C SER A 188 -10.67 1.34 1.35
N ASN A 189 -11.48 2.35 1.01
CA ASN A 189 -11.29 3.14 -0.23
C ASN A 189 -9.85 3.67 -0.33
N LEU A 190 -9.30 4.20 0.77
CA LEU A 190 -7.93 4.69 0.82
C LEU A 190 -6.91 3.57 0.56
N CYS A 191 -7.05 2.41 1.21
CA CYS A 191 -6.13 1.28 1.01
C CYS A 191 -6.12 0.78 -0.45
N ASN A 192 -7.24 0.90 -1.16
CA ASN A 192 -7.36 0.45 -2.55
C ASN A 192 -6.78 1.44 -3.57
N ARG A 193 -6.66 2.73 -3.21
CA ARG A 193 -6.29 3.82 -4.12
C ARG A 193 -4.97 4.52 -3.77
N TYR A 194 -4.48 4.38 -2.53
CA TYR A 194 -3.32 5.12 -2.06
C TYR A 194 -2.03 4.71 -2.80
N VAL A 195 -1.30 5.72 -3.25
CA VAL A 195 0.03 5.60 -3.86
C VAL A 195 0.98 6.53 -3.13
N CYS A 196 2.04 6.01 -2.53
CA CYS A 196 3.03 6.84 -1.84
C CYS A 196 3.91 7.60 -2.85
N GLY A 197 4.62 8.64 -2.40
CA GLY A 197 5.48 9.45 -3.27
C GLY A 197 6.56 8.65 -4.03
N GLY A 198 7.00 7.51 -3.50
CA GLY A 198 7.93 6.61 -4.20
C GLY A 198 7.25 5.79 -5.31
N LEU A 199 6.07 5.23 -5.04
CA LEU A 199 5.27 4.55 -6.07
C LEU A 199 4.79 5.52 -7.15
N ALA A 200 4.58 6.79 -6.79
CA ALA A 200 4.28 7.82 -7.76
C ALA A 200 5.43 8.08 -8.74
N GLN A 201 6.67 8.06 -8.23
CA GLN A 201 7.86 8.14 -9.07
C GLN A 201 7.99 6.89 -9.94
N LEU A 202 7.70 5.71 -9.40
CA LEU A 202 7.66 4.46 -10.16
C LEU A 202 6.68 4.52 -11.34
N THR A 203 5.42 4.91 -11.09
CA THR A 203 4.41 5.05 -12.14
C THR A 203 4.89 5.99 -13.24
N ARG A 204 5.40 7.17 -12.90
CA ARG A 204 5.94 8.11 -13.89
C ARG A 204 7.10 7.52 -14.68
N ALA A 205 8.03 6.85 -14.01
CA ALA A 205 9.19 6.24 -14.65
C ALA A 205 8.74 5.18 -15.67
N LEU A 206 7.91 4.21 -15.25
CA LEU A 206 7.38 3.15 -16.10
C LEU A 206 6.67 3.69 -17.35
N VAL A 207 5.83 4.71 -17.19
CA VAL A 207 5.15 5.37 -18.31
C VAL A 207 6.15 6.06 -19.24
N SER A 208 7.06 6.86 -18.69
CA SER A 208 8.01 7.64 -19.48
C SER A 208 8.98 6.78 -20.28
N THR A 209 9.28 5.57 -19.79
CA THR A 209 10.19 4.62 -20.44
C THR A 209 9.46 3.50 -21.17
N ALA A 210 8.11 3.50 -21.19
CA ALA A 210 7.29 2.41 -21.69
C ALA A 210 7.71 1.02 -21.15
N GLN A 211 8.14 0.96 -19.88
CA GLN A 211 8.60 -0.25 -19.23
C GLN A 211 7.49 -0.89 -18.40
N THR A 212 7.54 -2.21 -18.26
CA THR A 212 6.62 -2.99 -17.41
C THR A 212 7.36 -3.72 -16.29
N SER A 213 8.59 -3.28 -16.01
CA SER A 213 9.45 -3.82 -14.96
C SER A 213 10.31 -2.71 -14.36
N ALA A 214 10.67 -2.85 -13.09
CA ALA A 214 11.55 -1.91 -12.39
C ALA A 214 12.27 -2.60 -11.24
N TYR A 215 13.42 -2.06 -10.86
CA TYR A 215 14.02 -2.36 -9.58
C TYR A 215 13.41 -1.47 -8.50
N VAL A 216 12.94 -2.11 -7.44
CA VAL A 216 12.39 -1.43 -6.27
C VAL A 216 13.31 -1.74 -5.10
N ALA A 217 13.91 -0.70 -4.54
CA ALA A 217 14.68 -0.79 -3.31
C ALA A 217 13.85 -0.22 -2.15
N ALA A 218 13.97 -0.81 -0.98
CA ALA A 218 13.37 -0.31 0.25
C ALA A 218 14.48 -0.04 1.27
N ALA A 219 14.49 1.18 1.82
CA ALA A 219 15.52 1.61 2.77
C ALA A 219 14.93 2.25 4.01
N ASP A 220 15.62 2.09 5.14
CA ASP A 220 15.39 2.98 6.28
C ASP A 220 16.25 4.24 6.15
N SER A 221 16.40 5.00 7.23
CA SER A 221 17.20 6.23 7.22
C SER A 221 18.70 6.01 6.99
N VAL A 222 19.20 4.78 7.02
CA VAL A 222 20.64 4.48 6.98
C VAL A 222 20.99 3.40 5.95
N HIS A 223 20.19 2.35 5.81
CA HIS A 223 20.55 1.17 5.03
C HIS A 223 19.47 0.81 4.01
N LEU A 224 19.92 0.33 2.84
CA LEU A 224 19.08 -0.51 1.99
C LEU A 224 18.73 -1.77 2.79
N ARG A 225 17.44 -2.02 2.96
CA ARG A 225 16.94 -3.17 3.71
C ARG A 225 16.50 -4.30 2.79
N ARG A 226 15.95 -3.97 1.63
CA ARG A 226 15.47 -4.92 0.63
C ARG A 226 15.62 -4.33 -0.76
N MET A 227 15.72 -5.19 -1.76
CA MET A 227 15.61 -4.83 -3.15
C MET A 227 14.97 -5.98 -3.93
N ALA A 228 14.16 -5.66 -4.94
CA ALA A 228 13.53 -6.63 -5.80
C ALA A 228 13.46 -6.12 -7.24
N LEU A 229 13.61 -7.03 -8.20
CA LEU A 229 13.14 -6.82 -9.56
C LEU A 229 11.64 -7.11 -9.57
N VAL A 230 10.83 -6.10 -9.85
CA VAL A 230 9.38 -6.21 -9.97
C VAL A 230 9.00 -6.22 -11.44
N THR A 231 8.15 -7.16 -11.82
CA THR A 231 7.59 -7.34 -13.16
C THR A 231 6.07 -7.47 -13.07
N VAL A 232 5.41 -7.56 -14.22
CA VAL A 232 3.96 -7.88 -14.29
C VAL A 232 3.61 -9.28 -13.77
N THR A 233 4.58 -10.18 -13.71
CA THR A 233 4.38 -11.58 -13.26
C THR A 233 4.74 -11.81 -11.80
N GLY A 234 5.36 -10.82 -11.13
CA GLY A 234 5.71 -10.92 -9.71
C GLY A 234 6.97 -10.16 -9.36
N SER A 235 7.64 -10.60 -8.30
CA SER A 235 8.88 -9.97 -7.82
C SER A 235 9.95 -11.00 -7.50
N ARG A 236 11.19 -10.77 -7.94
CA ARG A 236 12.38 -11.51 -7.54
C ARG A 236 13.20 -10.67 -6.56
N SER A 237 13.39 -11.15 -5.35
CA SER A 237 14.25 -10.48 -4.36
C SER A 237 15.72 -10.56 -4.79
N LEU A 238 16.44 -9.47 -4.63
CA LEU A 238 17.89 -9.41 -4.83
C LEU A 238 18.58 -9.58 -3.48
N ALA A 239 19.68 -10.33 -3.47
CA ALA A 239 20.54 -10.44 -2.29
C ALA A 239 21.26 -9.09 -2.07
N LEU A 240 21.06 -8.50 -0.90
CA LEU A 240 21.91 -7.40 -0.45
C LEU A 240 23.15 -8.04 0.15
N ARG A 241 24.33 -7.76 -0.42
CA ARG A 241 25.58 -8.13 0.25
C ARG A 241 25.67 -7.28 1.51
N ASP A 242 25.84 -7.93 2.67
CA ASP A 242 26.09 -7.22 3.92
C ASP A 242 27.30 -6.29 3.71
N GLY A 243 27.07 -5.00 3.87
CA GLY A 243 28.12 -3.98 3.90
C GLY A 243 28.67 -3.84 5.30
#